data_AF-A0A498G190-F1
#
_entry.id   AF-A0A498G190-F1
#
_cell.length_a   1.000
_cell.length_b   1.000
_cell.length_c   1.000
_cell.angle_alpha   90.00
_cell.angle_beta   90.00
_cell.angle_gamma   90.00
#
_symmetry.space_group_name_H-M   'P 1'
#
loop_
_entity.id
_entity.type
_entity.pdbx_description
1 polymer ?
#
loop_
_entity_poly.entity_id
_entity_poly.type
_entity_poly.pdbx_seq_one_letter_code
_entity_poly.pdbx_strand_id
1 'polypeptide(L)'
;MTEDTETIAVANVSAGPGGDGDHEPGTSVELPVVDILTGRGFITGKSGSGKSNTASVMIENLLSNNFPVLIVDTDGEYYGLKEQFELLHAGADDECDIVVSPEHAEKLANLALEQNVPIILDVSGYLDEDEAQELLTEVAKKLFAKEKKLKKPFLMLVEECHEYIPEGGGMTEAGKMLIKIGKRGRKHGLGIVGISQRPADVKKDFITQCDWLVWHRLTWNNDTKVVGRILGSEYADAIEEMDDGEAFLVTDWSESLRRVKFHKKQTFDAGATPGLDDFERPDLKSVDGDLVSELQDISDEKARRESEIADLKQELEKKEAKIRQLERELEEAKDLSQMADQFAQAMFQTAEAPYRGGDGRNLARSEDQQAALDQYDEGERAGASSDGGTEEAPTTATADASQEQEEAVTAAAAGAYPGLDADVGADGDVDIQPSTDADTAPERAHEGTAMLTGRADVIERLRNVVSSLPPASRRMLAFYREIDACDPVDAHVAAGEVGDKQLAYSRNRPLRRAGFVEHVGRGRYAYALPDLVRQEFADRLDDEELREVVTAVEAAFRPGTSEQAAGEATVNGEDRDVEAGDD
;
A
#
# COMPACT_ATOMS: atom_id res chain seq x y z
N MET A 1 44.84 -9.50 22.50
CA MET A 1 44.88 -8.20 21.80
C MET A 1 43.66 -8.21 20.90
N THR A 2 42.47 -8.04 21.48
CA THR A 2 41.90 -6.77 21.98
C THR A 2 41.21 -6.04 20.84
N GLU A 3 40.09 -6.61 20.44
CA GLU A 3 38.91 -5.83 20.09
C GLU A 3 37.96 -6.06 21.29
N ASP A 4 37.45 -4.99 21.88
CA ASP A 4 36.49 -5.09 22.97
C ASP A 4 35.14 -5.46 22.33
N THR A 5 34.71 -6.71 22.52
CA THR A 5 33.41 -7.17 22.00
C THR A 5 32.31 -6.45 22.76
N GLU A 6 31.78 -5.39 22.17
CA GLU A 6 30.71 -4.59 22.75
C GLU A 6 29.48 -5.47 23.02
N THR A 7 28.95 -5.39 24.24
CA THR A 7 27.84 -6.21 24.72
C THR A 7 26.67 -5.34 25.16
N ILE A 8 25.46 -5.89 25.04
CA ILE A 8 24.24 -5.29 25.57
C ILE A 8 23.59 -6.22 26.60
N ALA A 9 23.19 -5.65 27.73
CA ALA A 9 22.56 -6.37 28.85
C ALA A 9 21.04 -6.35 28.69
N VAL A 10 20.46 -7.47 28.25
CA VAL A 10 19.06 -7.51 27.77
C VAL A 10 18.11 -8.33 28.65
N ALA A 11 18.66 -9.18 29.52
CA ALA A 11 17.89 -10.08 30.36
C ALA A 11 18.65 -10.45 31.64
N ASN A 12 18.01 -11.19 32.54
CA ASN A 12 18.66 -11.90 33.63
C ASN A 12 18.29 -13.39 33.58
N VAL A 13 19.18 -14.27 34.04
CA VAL A 13 18.93 -15.72 34.13
C VAL A 13 17.75 -15.99 35.06
N SER A 14 16.82 -16.84 34.64
CA SER A 14 15.67 -17.27 35.46
C SER A 14 15.82 -18.73 35.90
N ALA A 15 15.14 -19.11 36.98
CA ALA A 15 15.21 -20.45 37.54
C ALA A 15 14.24 -21.41 36.82
N GLY A 16 14.66 -22.66 36.61
CA GLY A 16 13.81 -23.72 36.06
C GLY A 16 14.57 -24.63 35.07
N PRO A 17 13.83 -25.44 34.29
CA PRO A 17 14.40 -26.12 33.12
C PRO A 17 15.10 -25.11 32.21
N GLY A 18 16.18 -25.53 31.55
CA GLY A 18 16.93 -24.69 30.62
C GLY A 18 17.73 -23.54 31.25
N GLY A 19 17.81 -23.40 32.57
CA GLY A 19 18.94 -22.66 33.17
C GLY A 19 20.24 -23.42 32.89
N ASP A 20 21.31 -22.73 32.48
CA ASP A 20 22.58 -23.38 32.09
C ASP A 20 23.27 -24.12 33.25
N GLY A 21 22.99 -23.72 34.50
CA GLY A 21 23.54 -24.31 35.71
C GLY A 21 24.91 -23.76 36.10
N ASP A 22 25.54 -22.98 35.22
CA ASP A 22 26.81 -22.27 35.46
C ASP A 22 26.56 -20.88 36.07
N HIS A 23 25.39 -20.26 35.80
CA HIS A 23 25.01 -18.94 36.30
C HIS A 23 23.84 -19.00 37.30
N GLU A 24 23.94 -18.23 38.40
CA GLU A 24 22.87 -18.14 39.40
C GLU A 24 21.67 -17.34 38.87
N PRO A 25 20.41 -17.70 39.22
CA PRO A 25 19.24 -16.90 38.86
C PRO A 25 19.37 -15.44 39.33
N GLY A 26 19.06 -14.49 38.45
CA GLY A 26 19.33 -13.07 38.63
C GLY A 26 20.68 -12.58 38.08
N THR A 27 21.55 -13.47 37.59
CA THR A 27 22.76 -13.08 36.83
C THR A 27 22.36 -12.37 35.54
N SER A 28 22.96 -11.23 35.23
CA SER A 28 22.68 -10.49 34.00
C SER A 28 23.17 -11.24 32.77
N VAL A 29 22.41 -11.17 31.68
CA VAL A 29 22.68 -11.83 30.41
C VAL A 29 23.08 -10.76 29.39
N GLU A 30 24.37 -10.72 29.12
CA GLU A 30 24.98 -9.91 28.08
C GLU A 30 25.03 -10.67 26.74
N LEU A 31 24.77 -9.96 25.64
CA LEU A 31 24.86 -10.48 24.28
C LEU A 31 25.82 -9.63 23.43
N PRO A 32 26.69 -10.24 22.59
CA PRO A 32 27.63 -9.53 21.73
C PRO A 32 26.90 -8.81 20.58
N VAL A 33 27.09 -7.50 20.50
CA VAL A 33 26.41 -6.62 19.53
C VAL A 33 26.70 -7.01 18.08
N VAL A 34 27.93 -7.45 17.76
CA VAL A 34 28.31 -7.81 16.39
C VAL A 34 27.55 -9.04 15.87
N ASP A 35 27.34 -10.06 16.70
CA ASP A 35 26.60 -11.26 16.28
C ASP A 35 25.09 -11.02 16.26
N ILE A 36 24.56 -10.09 17.06
CA ILE A 36 23.18 -9.60 16.92
C ILE A 36 23.02 -8.84 15.58
N LEU A 37 23.87 -7.84 15.33
CA LEU A 37 23.75 -6.95 14.18
C LEU A 37 24.06 -7.61 12.84
N THR A 38 24.88 -8.66 12.81
CA THR A 38 25.29 -9.34 11.56
C THR A 38 24.70 -10.73 11.42
N GLY A 39 24.29 -11.38 12.51
CA GLY A 39 23.70 -12.72 12.50
C GLY A 39 22.23 -12.73 12.07
N ARG A 40 21.64 -13.92 12.13
CA ARG A 40 20.21 -14.13 11.97
C ARG A 40 19.57 -14.47 13.32
N GLY A 41 18.53 -13.74 13.69
CA GLY A 41 17.72 -14.00 14.88
C GLY A 41 16.32 -14.52 14.55
N PHE A 42 15.66 -15.14 15.53
CA PHE A 42 14.21 -15.33 15.50
C PHE A 42 13.60 -15.20 16.90
N ILE A 43 12.53 -14.41 17.04
CA ILE A 43 11.81 -14.16 18.29
C ILE A 43 10.36 -14.66 18.15
N THR A 44 9.88 -15.47 19.09
CA THR A 44 8.54 -16.06 18.99
C THR A 44 7.86 -16.30 20.34
N GLY A 45 6.54 -16.47 20.32
CA GLY A 45 5.65 -16.55 21.50
C GLY A 45 4.26 -15.97 21.22
N LYS A 46 3.24 -16.43 21.95
CA LYS A 46 1.84 -15.95 21.78
C LYS A 46 1.71 -14.43 22.02
N SER A 47 0.58 -13.83 21.64
CA SER A 47 0.25 -12.46 22.09
C SER A 47 0.35 -12.32 23.62
N GLY A 48 0.81 -11.15 24.08
CA GLY A 48 1.10 -10.84 25.48
C GLY A 48 2.34 -11.51 26.09
N SER A 49 2.98 -12.48 25.43
CA SER A 49 4.09 -13.27 26.02
C SER A 49 5.41 -12.53 26.24
N GLY A 50 5.57 -11.33 25.67
CA GLY A 50 6.77 -10.50 25.79
C GLY A 50 7.61 -10.34 24.51
N LYS A 51 7.20 -10.88 23.34
CA LYS A 51 7.92 -10.72 22.06
C LYS A 51 8.31 -9.27 21.74
N SER A 52 7.33 -8.38 21.58
CA SER A 52 7.56 -6.99 21.15
C SER A 52 8.42 -6.26 22.19
N ASN A 53 8.17 -6.46 23.49
CA ASN A 53 9.04 -5.96 24.56
C ASN A 53 10.51 -6.42 24.39
N THR A 54 10.75 -7.70 24.08
CA THR A 54 12.12 -8.21 23.85
C THR A 54 12.75 -7.58 22.61
N ALA A 55 11.99 -7.42 21.52
CA ALA A 55 12.45 -6.74 20.33
C ALA A 55 12.79 -5.26 20.63
N SER A 56 11.91 -4.53 21.32
CA SER A 56 12.15 -3.17 21.80
C SER A 56 13.40 -3.12 22.68
N VAL A 57 13.56 -3.96 23.70
CA VAL A 57 14.75 -3.98 24.57
C VAL A 57 16.05 -4.20 23.78
N MET A 58 16.04 -5.08 22.79
CA MET A 58 17.20 -5.29 21.90
C MET A 58 17.47 -4.02 21.07
N ILE A 59 16.44 -3.40 20.50
CA ILE A 59 16.54 -2.17 19.70
C ILE A 59 16.99 -0.98 20.55
N GLU A 60 16.37 -0.70 21.70
CA GLU A 60 16.73 0.36 22.65
C GLU A 60 18.21 0.31 23.01
N ASN A 61 18.73 -0.90 23.29
CA ASN A 61 20.14 -1.11 23.62
C ASN A 61 21.06 -0.84 22.41
N LEU A 62 20.65 -1.20 21.19
CA LEU A 62 21.41 -0.92 19.98
C LEU A 62 21.40 0.59 19.65
N LEU A 63 20.24 1.24 19.72
CA LEU A 63 20.06 2.68 19.50
C LEU A 63 20.81 3.52 20.56
N SER A 64 20.79 3.09 21.83
CA SER A 64 21.55 3.74 22.91
C SER A 64 23.06 3.73 22.70
N ASN A 65 23.57 2.71 22.00
CA ASN A 65 24.98 2.63 21.56
C ASN A 65 25.17 3.09 20.10
N ASN A 66 24.19 3.85 19.57
CA ASN A 66 24.22 4.51 18.26
C ASN A 66 24.32 3.57 17.04
N PHE A 67 23.91 2.29 17.17
CA PHE A 67 23.87 1.34 16.06
C PHE A 67 22.60 1.49 15.23
N PRO A 68 22.70 1.65 13.89
CA PRO A 68 21.55 1.81 13.03
C PRO A 68 20.82 0.48 12.80
N VAL A 69 19.49 0.56 12.79
CA VAL A 69 18.57 -0.55 12.48
C VAL A 69 17.51 -0.10 11.48
N LEU A 70 16.94 -1.05 10.73
CA LEU A 70 15.65 -0.84 10.05
C LEU A 70 14.66 -1.87 10.59
N ILE A 71 13.52 -1.38 11.05
CA ILE A 71 12.38 -2.17 11.53
C ILE A 71 11.36 -2.21 10.40
N VAL A 72 10.83 -3.38 10.07
CA VAL A 72 9.60 -3.52 9.29
C VAL A 72 8.48 -3.80 10.28
N ASP A 73 7.61 -2.81 10.47
CA ASP A 73 6.57 -2.78 11.49
C ASP A 73 5.22 -3.14 10.84
N THR A 74 4.68 -4.32 11.18
CA THR A 74 3.42 -4.83 10.61
C THR A 74 2.21 -4.48 11.47
N ASP A 75 2.42 -4.30 12.77
CA ASP A 75 1.35 -4.17 13.76
C ASP A 75 1.20 -2.70 14.23
N GLY A 76 2.14 -1.82 13.85
CA GLY A 76 2.15 -0.39 14.18
C GLY A 76 2.66 -0.11 15.60
N GLU A 77 3.49 -0.98 16.18
CA GLU A 77 3.87 -0.92 17.60
C GLU A 77 5.17 -0.13 17.90
N TYR A 78 6.07 0.06 16.92
CA TYR A 78 7.44 0.52 17.19
C TYR A 78 7.59 2.04 17.20
N TYR A 79 6.59 2.81 16.73
CA TYR A 79 6.65 4.29 16.81
C TYR A 79 6.85 4.80 18.24
N GLY A 80 6.47 4.02 19.26
CA GLY A 80 6.73 4.32 20.67
C GLY A 80 8.22 4.51 21.00
N LEU A 81 9.15 3.96 20.21
CA LEU A 81 10.59 4.21 20.35
C LEU A 81 10.95 5.71 20.17
N LYS A 82 10.14 6.48 19.44
CA LYS A 82 10.37 7.92 19.19
C LYS A 82 10.26 8.77 20.45
N GLU A 83 9.71 8.27 21.55
CA GLU A 83 9.75 8.96 22.85
C GLU A 83 11.20 9.29 23.28
N GLN A 84 12.15 8.39 23.00
CA GLN A 84 13.53 8.52 23.49
C GLN A 84 14.58 8.61 22.36
N PHE A 85 14.30 8.04 21.19
CA PHE A 85 15.27 7.92 20.10
C PHE A 85 14.86 8.73 18.85
N GLU A 86 15.84 9.39 18.22
CA GLU A 86 15.66 10.06 16.93
C GLU A 86 15.77 9.03 15.80
N LEU A 87 14.65 8.74 15.16
CA LEU A 87 14.52 7.72 14.11
C LEU A 87 13.39 8.08 13.14
N LEU A 88 13.55 7.69 11.87
CA LEU A 88 12.63 8.04 10.79
C LEU A 88 11.49 7.02 10.73
N HIS A 89 10.26 7.46 10.95
CA HIS A 89 9.04 6.68 10.75
C HIS A 89 8.49 6.98 9.35
N ALA A 90 8.53 5.98 8.48
CA ALA A 90 8.16 6.09 7.08
C ALA A 90 7.20 4.95 6.71
N GLY A 91 6.02 5.28 6.21
CA GLY A 91 4.97 4.32 5.84
C GLY A 91 3.95 4.93 4.89
N ALA A 92 2.68 4.52 4.97
CA ALA A 92 1.60 5.08 4.15
C ALA A 92 0.79 6.20 4.85
N ASP A 93 0.77 6.23 6.18
CA ASP A 93 -0.16 7.04 6.98
C ASP A 93 0.36 8.45 7.34
N ASP A 94 -0.58 9.37 7.56
CA ASP A 94 -0.34 10.74 8.05
C ASP A 94 0.28 10.80 9.47
N GLU A 95 0.30 9.70 10.24
CA GLU A 95 1.03 9.64 11.53
C GLU A 95 2.55 9.40 11.36
N CYS A 96 3.02 9.04 10.15
CA CYS A 96 4.45 8.90 9.84
C CYS A 96 5.16 10.27 9.74
N ASP A 97 6.49 10.32 9.91
CA ASP A 97 7.27 11.52 9.54
C ASP A 97 7.19 11.77 8.03
N ILE A 98 6.96 10.71 7.24
CA ILE A 98 6.86 10.77 5.79
C ILE A 98 6.08 9.60 5.16
N VAL A 99 5.24 9.93 4.19
CA VAL A 99 4.59 8.96 3.29
C VAL A 99 5.62 8.48 2.25
N VAL A 100 5.78 7.16 2.10
CA VAL A 100 6.71 6.51 1.16
C VAL A 100 6.02 5.44 0.32
N SER A 101 6.73 4.99 -0.71
CA SER A 101 6.28 4.08 -1.76
C SER A 101 7.52 3.41 -2.39
N PRO A 102 7.39 2.35 -3.23
CA PRO A 102 8.54 1.54 -3.70
C PRO A 102 9.71 2.30 -4.33
N GLU A 103 9.48 3.46 -4.95
CA GLU A 103 10.53 4.34 -5.49
C GLU A 103 11.51 4.87 -4.41
N HIS A 104 11.02 5.08 -3.19
CA HIS A 104 11.78 5.64 -2.06
C HIS A 104 12.80 4.65 -1.50
N ALA A 105 12.72 3.36 -1.87
CA ALA A 105 13.58 2.29 -1.38
C ALA A 105 15.09 2.55 -1.53
N GLU A 106 15.54 3.25 -2.58
CA GLU A 106 16.97 3.60 -2.71
C GLU A 106 17.39 4.70 -1.73
N LYS A 107 16.51 5.68 -1.47
CA LYS A 107 16.75 6.78 -0.53
C LYS A 107 16.69 6.27 0.91
N LEU A 108 15.69 5.46 1.28
CA LEU A 108 15.63 4.77 2.57
C LEU A 108 16.91 3.94 2.84
N ALA A 109 17.39 3.19 1.84
CA ALA A 109 18.64 2.44 1.96
C ALA A 109 19.91 3.33 1.98
N ASN A 110 19.88 4.56 1.46
CA ASN A 110 20.95 5.55 1.67
C ASN A 110 20.96 6.03 3.13
N LEU A 111 19.80 6.45 3.65
CA LEU A 111 19.66 6.97 5.01
C LEU A 111 20.12 5.92 6.04
N ALA A 112 19.61 4.69 5.92
CA ALA A 112 19.94 3.55 6.76
C ALA A 112 21.44 3.19 6.78
N LEU A 113 22.04 2.93 5.62
CA LEU A 113 23.39 2.35 5.55
C LEU A 113 24.52 3.36 5.34
N GLU A 114 24.27 4.49 4.69
CA GLU A 114 25.31 5.48 4.39
C GLU A 114 25.34 6.57 5.46
N GLN A 115 24.17 7.08 5.86
CA GLN A 115 24.02 8.14 6.88
C GLN A 115 23.82 7.62 8.33
N ASN A 116 23.57 6.32 8.54
CA ASN A 116 23.27 5.69 9.83
C ASN A 116 21.96 6.15 10.50
N VAL A 117 20.97 6.64 9.74
CA VAL A 117 19.65 6.99 10.27
C VAL A 117 18.88 5.70 10.61
N PRO A 118 18.40 5.48 11.85
CA PRO A 118 17.52 4.36 12.15
C PRO A 118 16.13 4.59 11.55
N ILE A 119 15.48 3.54 11.06
CA ILE A 119 14.21 3.65 10.31
C ILE A 119 13.18 2.65 10.85
N ILE A 120 11.95 3.13 11.08
CA ILE A 120 10.74 2.30 11.09
C ILE A 120 10.12 2.40 9.70
N LEU A 121 10.14 1.29 8.98
CA LEU A 121 9.38 1.08 7.75
C LEU A 121 8.02 0.49 8.17
N ASP A 122 7.07 1.39 8.39
CA ASP A 122 5.71 1.04 8.80
C ASP A 122 4.95 0.55 7.57
N VAL A 123 4.54 -0.71 7.60
CA VAL A 123 3.77 -1.33 6.52
C VAL A 123 2.31 -1.58 6.90
N SER A 124 1.90 -1.17 8.11
CA SER A 124 0.53 -1.39 8.63
C SER A 124 -0.53 -0.53 7.92
N GLY A 125 -0.17 0.70 7.52
CA GLY A 125 -1.06 1.65 6.85
C GLY A 125 -1.37 1.38 5.37
N TYR A 126 -0.70 0.43 4.72
CA TYR A 126 -0.90 0.19 3.28
C TYR A 126 -2.22 -0.53 3.03
N LEU A 127 -3.10 0.11 2.27
CA LEU A 127 -4.37 -0.47 1.80
C LEU A 127 -4.20 -1.55 0.71
N ASP A 128 -3.00 -1.66 0.14
CA ASP A 128 -2.63 -2.67 -0.86
C ASP A 128 -1.40 -3.46 -0.39
N GLU A 129 -1.60 -4.75 -0.10
CA GLU A 129 -0.55 -5.68 0.33
C GLU A 129 0.56 -5.84 -0.73
N ASP A 130 0.24 -5.73 -2.03
CA ASP A 130 1.23 -5.84 -3.10
C ASP A 130 2.18 -4.62 -3.11
N GLU A 131 1.71 -3.41 -2.76
CA GLU A 131 2.56 -2.21 -2.66
C GLU A 131 3.51 -2.30 -1.46
N ALA A 132 3.00 -2.69 -0.29
CA ALA A 132 3.82 -2.94 0.90
C ALA A 132 4.89 -4.01 0.64
N GLN A 133 4.51 -5.09 -0.05
CA GLN A 133 5.45 -6.13 -0.46
C GLN A 133 6.47 -5.65 -1.49
N GLU A 134 6.11 -4.81 -2.47
CA GLU A 134 7.07 -4.26 -3.43
C GLU A 134 8.06 -3.31 -2.76
N LEU A 135 7.59 -2.42 -1.86
CA LEU A 135 8.42 -1.51 -1.08
C LEU A 135 9.43 -2.29 -0.22
N LEU A 136 8.97 -3.26 0.57
CA LEU A 136 9.83 -4.15 1.35
C LEU A 136 10.83 -4.91 0.46
N THR A 137 10.37 -5.39 -0.69
CA THR A 137 11.21 -6.11 -1.66
C THR A 137 12.34 -5.21 -2.18
N GLU A 138 12.05 -3.97 -2.59
CA GLU A 138 13.08 -3.05 -3.09
C GLU A 138 13.98 -2.55 -1.96
N VAL A 139 13.47 -2.20 -0.77
CA VAL A 139 14.33 -1.84 0.38
C VAL A 139 15.32 -2.96 0.68
N ALA A 140 14.86 -4.21 0.80
CA ALA A 140 15.71 -5.37 1.04
C ALA A 140 16.72 -5.63 -0.10
N LYS A 141 16.34 -5.40 -1.37
CA LYS A 141 17.26 -5.46 -2.53
C LYS A 141 18.34 -4.37 -2.45
N LYS A 142 17.98 -3.12 -2.14
CA LYS A 142 18.88 -1.95 -2.11
C LYS A 142 19.86 -2.05 -0.94
N LEU A 143 19.39 -2.43 0.25
CA LEU A 143 20.24 -2.73 1.42
C LEU A 143 21.31 -3.77 1.06
N PHE A 144 20.90 -4.95 0.56
CA PHE A 144 21.79 -6.06 0.17
C PHE A 144 22.67 -5.76 -1.08
N ALA A 145 22.41 -4.67 -1.80
CA ALA A 145 23.26 -4.18 -2.88
C ALA A 145 24.35 -3.22 -2.37
N LYS A 146 24.00 -2.37 -1.39
CA LYS A 146 24.89 -1.36 -0.78
C LYS A 146 25.85 -1.94 0.25
N GLU A 147 25.35 -2.77 1.15
CA GLU A 147 26.12 -3.30 2.29
C GLU A 147 27.41 -4.03 1.86
N LYS A 148 27.38 -4.79 0.76
CA LYS A 148 28.57 -5.39 0.11
C LYS A 148 29.74 -4.44 -0.13
N LYS A 149 29.47 -3.14 -0.35
CA LYS A 149 30.48 -2.08 -0.51
C LYS A 149 30.89 -1.49 0.84
N LEU A 150 29.92 -1.24 1.71
CA LEU A 150 30.07 -0.43 2.93
C LEU A 150 30.63 -1.22 4.12
N LYS A 151 30.23 -2.49 4.25
CA LYS A 151 30.64 -3.41 5.32
C LYS A 151 30.49 -2.91 6.76
N LYS A 152 29.41 -2.16 7.03
CA LYS A 152 28.97 -1.81 8.39
C LYS A 152 28.06 -2.92 8.95
N PRO A 153 28.14 -3.26 10.25
CA PRO A 153 27.07 -3.99 10.94
C PRO A 153 25.75 -3.22 10.84
N PHE A 154 24.65 -3.92 10.53
CA PHE A 154 23.31 -3.33 10.41
C PHE A 154 22.24 -4.41 10.58
N LEU A 155 21.28 -4.20 11.48
CA LEU A 155 20.18 -5.15 11.69
C LEU A 155 18.91 -4.73 10.95
N MET A 156 18.34 -5.66 10.17
CA MET A 156 16.97 -5.58 9.71
C MET A 156 16.05 -6.39 10.62
N LEU A 157 15.11 -5.76 11.32
CA LEU A 157 14.05 -6.44 12.05
C LEU A 157 12.81 -6.56 11.14
N VAL A 158 12.15 -7.71 11.16
CA VAL A 158 10.92 -7.94 10.39
C VAL A 158 9.87 -8.55 11.30
N GLU A 159 8.81 -7.79 11.58
CA GLU A 159 7.66 -8.30 12.32
C GLU A 159 6.76 -9.21 11.48
N GLU A 160 5.89 -9.96 12.18
CA GLU A 160 5.11 -11.12 11.76
C GLU A 160 5.61 -11.83 10.50
N CYS A 161 6.89 -12.21 10.52
CA CYS A 161 7.66 -12.62 9.36
C CYS A 161 7.16 -13.92 8.69
N HIS A 162 6.10 -14.54 9.22
CA HIS A 162 5.34 -15.59 8.55
C HIS A 162 4.62 -15.10 7.28
N GLU A 163 4.19 -13.83 7.21
CA GLU A 163 3.55 -13.26 6.01
C GLU A 163 4.50 -13.25 4.82
N TYR A 164 5.75 -12.86 5.05
CA TYR A 164 6.79 -12.83 4.02
C TYR A 164 7.52 -14.17 3.87
N ILE A 165 7.65 -14.97 4.94
CA ILE A 165 8.47 -16.19 4.98
C ILE A 165 7.65 -17.41 5.45
N PRO A 166 6.52 -17.77 4.79
CA PRO A 166 5.66 -18.86 5.22
C PRO A 166 6.28 -20.24 4.99
N GLU A 167 5.92 -21.21 5.82
CA GLU A 167 6.27 -22.63 5.67
C GLU A 167 5.47 -23.31 4.55
N GLY A 168 4.26 -22.82 4.28
CA GLY A 168 3.39 -23.28 3.18
C GLY A 168 3.13 -22.19 2.14
N GLY A 169 2.44 -22.55 1.05
CA GLY A 169 2.08 -21.58 0.00
C GLY A 169 3.25 -21.18 -0.92
N GLY A 170 3.11 -20.03 -1.57
CA GLY A 170 4.10 -19.47 -2.49
C GLY A 170 4.96 -18.40 -1.81
N MET A 171 6.28 -18.52 -1.91
CA MET A 171 7.21 -17.53 -1.36
C MET A 171 7.24 -16.26 -2.22
N THR A 172 6.97 -15.10 -1.61
CA THR A 172 6.97 -13.77 -2.26
C THR A 172 8.39 -13.34 -2.67
N GLU A 173 8.53 -12.29 -3.48
CA GLU A 173 9.88 -11.74 -3.79
C GLU A 173 10.53 -11.09 -2.56
N ALA A 174 9.73 -10.49 -1.67
CA ALA A 174 10.17 -10.06 -0.35
C ALA A 174 10.76 -11.24 0.43
N GLY A 175 10.00 -12.32 0.61
CA GLY A 175 10.45 -13.55 1.29
C GLY A 175 11.73 -14.16 0.73
N LYS A 176 11.81 -14.27 -0.60
CA LYS A 176 13.04 -14.72 -1.29
C LYS A 176 14.23 -13.81 -1.00
N MET A 177 14.02 -12.50 -0.87
CA MET A 177 15.06 -11.53 -0.54
C MET A 177 15.45 -11.59 0.96
N LEU A 178 14.49 -11.68 1.89
CA LEU A 178 14.76 -11.84 3.33
C LEU A 178 15.52 -13.13 3.65
N ILE A 179 15.11 -14.28 3.08
CA ILE A 179 15.85 -15.56 3.20
C ILE A 179 17.28 -15.41 2.64
N LYS A 180 17.46 -14.65 1.55
CA LYS A 180 18.75 -14.41 0.90
C LYS A 180 19.65 -13.46 1.69
N ILE A 181 19.08 -12.51 2.43
CA ILE A 181 19.78 -11.73 3.47
C ILE A 181 20.25 -12.68 4.57
N GLY A 182 19.34 -13.40 5.22
CA GLY A 182 19.69 -14.31 6.33
C GLY A 182 20.71 -15.39 5.98
N LYS A 183 20.83 -15.77 4.70
CA LYS A 183 21.83 -16.74 4.20
C LYS A 183 23.15 -16.12 3.70
N ARG A 184 23.27 -14.80 3.56
CA ARG A 184 24.45 -14.15 2.91
C ARG A 184 24.89 -12.79 3.49
N GLY A 185 24.07 -12.14 4.30
CA GLY A 185 24.32 -10.81 4.88
C GLY A 185 25.41 -10.81 5.95
N ARG A 186 25.46 -11.81 6.87
CA ARG A 186 26.53 -11.95 7.89
C ARG A 186 27.97 -11.82 7.38
N LYS A 187 28.24 -12.17 6.10
CA LYS A 187 29.57 -12.04 5.46
C LYS A 187 29.93 -10.62 4.99
N HIS A 188 28.98 -9.71 5.06
CA HIS A 188 29.05 -8.37 4.49
C HIS A 188 28.50 -7.30 5.46
N GLY A 189 27.70 -7.64 6.48
CA GLY A 189 27.31 -6.76 7.59
C GLY A 189 25.82 -6.75 7.93
N LEU A 190 24.95 -7.18 7.01
CA LEU A 190 23.49 -7.13 7.19
C LEU A 190 22.98 -8.37 7.95
N GLY A 191 22.61 -8.19 9.21
CA GLY A 191 21.85 -9.17 9.98
C GLY A 191 20.35 -9.09 9.69
N ILE A 192 19.60 -10.11 10.12
CA ILE A 192 18.13 -10.10 10.07
C ILE A 192 17.52 -10.84 11.26
N VAL A 193 16.59 -10.23 11.96
CA VAL A 193 15.75 -10.91 12.96
C VAL A 193 14.30 -10.96 12.48
N GLY A 194 13.72 -12.15 12.45
CA GLY A 194 12.28 -12.33 12.24
C GLY A 194 11.55 -12.42 13.57
N ILE A 195 10.39 -11.78 13.70
CA ILE A 195 9.46 -12.00 14.81
C ILE A 195 8.23 -12.72 14.26
N SER A 196 7.67 -13.68 14.98
CA SER A 196 6.28 -14.09 14.72
C SER A 196 5.61 -14.73 15.94
N GLN A 197 4.29 -14.56 16.06
CA GLN A 197 3.45 -15.29 17.01
C GLN A 197 3.39 -16.79 16.76
N ARG A 198 3.64 -17.25 15.52
CA ARG A 198 3.37 -18.64 15.09
C ARG A 198 4.57 -19.31 14.44
N PRO A 199 5.46 -19.96 15.22
CA PRO A 199 6.64 -20.62 14.69
C PRO A 199 6.31 -21.89 13.86
N ALA A 200 5.07 -22.40 13.90
CA ALA A 200 4.61 -23.44 12.97
C ALA A 200 4.38 -22.93 11.54
N ASP A 201 4.00 -21.65 11.40
CA ASP A 201 3.63 -21.01 10.13
C ASP A 201 4.84 -20.33 9.44
N VAL A 202 5.91 -20.01 10.18
CA VAL A 202 7.21 -19.55 9.65
C VAL A 202 8.03 -20.70 9.07
N LYS A 203 8.71 -20.46 7.93
CA LYS A 203 9.53 -21.47 7.25
C LYS A 203 10.64 -22.06 8.13
N LYS A 204 10.66 -23.39 8.28
CA LYS A 204 11.62 -24.11 9.14
C LYS A 204 13.09 -23.86 8.77
N ASP A 205 13.41 -23.76 7.47
CA ASP A 205 14.77 -23.45 6.96
C ASP A 205 15.25 -22.02 7.32
N PHE A 206 14.36 -21.14 7.79
CA PHE A 206 14.72 -19.85 8.35
C PHE A 206 15.16 -20.02 9.81
N ILE A 207 14.29 -20.61 10.64
CA ILE A 207 14.47 -20.79 12.09
C ILE A 207 15.68 -21.69 12.41
N THR A 208 15.83 -22.85 11.75
CA THR A 208 16.92 -23.82 12.01
C THR A 208 18.30 -23.38 11.49
N GLN A 209 18.42 -22.10 11.16
CA GLN A 209 19.56 -21.45 10.55
C GLN A 209 19.74 -20.01 11.11
N CYS A 210 19.16 -19.73 12.28
CA CYS A 210 19.41 -18.53 13.07
C CYS A 210 20.57 -18.77 14.04
N ASP A 211 21.48 -17.81 14.14
CA ASP A 211 22.60 -17.80 15.11
C ASP A 211 22.10 -17.56 16.55
N TRP A 212 20.87 -17.04 16.72
CA TRP A 212 20.19 -16.92 18.01
C TRP A 212 18.67 -17.07 17.90
N LEU A 213 18.04 -17.58 18.96
CA LEU A 213 16.60 -17.80 19.06
C LEU A 213 16.06 -17.33 20.41
N VAL A 214 14.88 -16.72 20.42
CA VAL A 214 14.12 -16.40 21.65
C VAL A 214 12.74 -17.03 21.59
N TRP A 215 12.46 -17.93 22.51
CA TRP A 215 11.22 -18.68 22.63
C TRP A 215 10.47 -18.26 23.90
N HIS A 216 9.61 -17.24 23.81
CA HIS A 216 8.64 -16.90 24.85
C HIS A 216 7.50 -17.91 24.89
N ARG A 217 6.66 -17.84 25.93
CA ARG A 217 5.49 -18.72 26.13
C ARG A 217 4.70 -18.98 24.84
N LEU A 218 4.49 -20.26 24.55
CA LEU A 218 3.61 -20.77 23.49
C LEU A 218 2.60 -21.72 24.14
N THR A 219 1.39 -21.81 23.59
CA THR A 219 0.29 -22.62 24.17
C THR A 219 -0.50 -23.41 23.13
N TRP A 220 -0.11 -23.35 21.85
CA TRP A 220 -0.74 -24.09 20.76
C TRP A 220 0.11 -25.31 20.42
N ASN A 221 -0.54 -26.47 20.37
CA ASN A 221 0.10 -27.77 20.19
C ASN A 221 0.92 -27.90 18.88
N ASN A 222 0.61 -27.11 17.85
CA ASN A 222 1.40 -27.07 16.61
C ASN A 222 2.72 -26.32 16.79
N ASP A 223 2.73 -25.26 17.60
CA ASP A 223 3.90 -24.42 17.87
C ASP A 223 4.81 -25.05 18.93
N THR A 224 4.25 -25.64 19.99
CA THR A 224 5.06 -26.38 20.99
C THR A 224 5.68 -27.66 20.39
N LYS A 225 5.09 -28.24 19.34
CA LYS A 225 5.74 -29.23 18.46
C LYS A 225 6.93 -28.69 17.66
N VAL A 226 7.05 -27.38 17.42
CA VAL A 226 8.25 -26.79 16.80
C VAL A 226 9.35 -26.67 17.86
N VAL A 227 9.02 -26.16 19.05
CA VAL A 227 9.91 -26.12 20.22
C VAL A 227 10.50 -27.51 20.50
N GLY A 228 9.66 -28.54 20.58
CA GLY A 228 10.07 -29.92 20.83
C GLY A 228 10.93 -30.57 19.75
N ARG A 229 10.97 -29.99 18.53
CA ARG A 229 11.84 -30.43 17.42
C ARG A 229 13.18 -29.70 17.38
N ILE A 230 13.26 -28.50 17.94
CA ILE A 230 14.44 -27.62 17.85
C ILE A 230 15.23 -27.61 19.16
N LEU A 231 14.55 -27.51 20.31
CA LEU A 231 15.18 -27.50 21.64
C LEU A 231 15.22 -28.89 22.29
N GLY A 232 14.16 -29.67 22.09
CA GLY A 232 13.94 -30.97 22.76
C GLY A 232 12.57 -31.02 23.46
N SER A 233 12.07 -32.24 23.68
CA SER A 233 10.74 -32.52 24.23
C SER A 233 10.44 -31.83 25.56
N GLU A 234 11.40 -31.86 26.47
CA GLU A 234 11.35 -31.32 27.82
C GLU A 234 11.21 -29.79 27.87
N TYR A 235 11.57 -29.10 26.79
CA TYR A 235 11.36 -27.66 26.62
C TYR A 235 9.97 -27.35 26.03
N ALA A 236 9.32 -28.30 25.36
CA ALA A 236 7.97 -28.13 24.82
C ALA A 236 6.90 -28.12 25.91
N ASP A 237 7.10 -28.87 27.00
CA ASP A 237 6.25 -28.78 28.20
C ASP A 237 6.57 -27.49 28.98
N ALA A 238 7.86 -27.23 29.24
CA ALA A 238 8.31 -26.13 30.10
C ALA A 238 8.08 -24.71 29.53
N ILE A 239 7.81 -24.57 28.23
CA ILE A 239 7.47 -23.28 27.59
C ILE A 239 5.99 -22.90 27.80
N GLU A 240 5.10 -23.86 28.02
CA GLU A 240 3.68 -23.56 28.29
C GLU A 240 3.51 -22.90 29.67
N GLU A 241 4.41 -23.23 30.62
CA GLU A 241 4.43 -22.73 32.01
C GLU A 241 5.18 -21.40 32.24
N MET A 242 5.70 -20.73 31.20
CA MET A 242 6.49 -19.49 31.37
C MET A 242 5.66 -18.26 31.78
N ASP A 243 6.24 -17.35 32.57
CA ASP A 243 5.65 -16.03 32.85
C ASP A 243 5.94 -15.03 31.72
N ASP A 244 5.05 -14.05 31.49
CA ASP A 244 5.21 -13.09 30.38
C ASP A 244 6.49 -12.25 30.52
N GLY A 245 7.32 -12.26 29.47
CA GLY A 245 8.70 -11.75 29.48
C GLY A 245 9.78 -12.77 29.90
N GLU A 246 9.42 -14.01 30.25
CA GLU A 246 10.36 -15.14 30.24
C GLU A 246 10.46 -15.77 28.85
N ALA A 247 11.63 -16.34 28.54
CA ALA A 247 11.87 -17.13 27.34
C ALA A 247 13.00 -18.15 27.52
N PHE A 248 13.10 -19.12 26.61
CA PHE A 248 14.38 -19.76 26.31
C PHE A 248 15.14 -18.93 25.27
N LEU A 249 16.33 -18.48 25.65
CA LEU A 249 17.33 -17.86 24.79
C LEU A 249 18.33 -18.93 24.35
N VAL A 250 18.47 -19.14 23.05
CA VAL A 250 19.52 -19.99 22.44
C VAL A 250 20.47 -19.09 21.68
N THR A 251 21.77 -19.36 21.78
CA THR A 251 22.84 -18.53 21.19
C THR A 251 23.99 -19.41 20.74
N ASP A 252 24.23 -19.47 19.42
CA ASP A 252 25.25 -20.36 18.80
C ASP A 252 26.67 -20.00 19.26
N TRP A 253 26.98 -18.71 19.40
CA TRP A 253 28.32 -18.22 19.77
C TRP A 253 28.77 -18.61 21.18
N SER A 254 27.85 -19.04 22.05
CA SER A 254 28.14 -19.59 23.38
C SER A 254 27.64 -21.03 23.55
N GLU A 255 27.17 -21.67 22.47
CA GLU A 255 26.59 -23.03 22.44
C GLU A 255 25.55 -23.29 23.57
N SER A 256 24.84 -22.24 23.99
CA SER A 256 24.06 -22.23 25.24
C SER A 256 22.56 -22.02 25.03
N LEU A 257 21.75 -22.84 25.70
CA LEU A 257 20.33 -22.61 25.96
C LEU A 257 20.19 -22.10 27.40
N ARG A 258 19.50 -20.97 27.58
CA ARG A 258 19.31 -20.29 28.87
C ARG A 258 17.85 -19.87 29.05
N ARG A 259 17.20 -20.25 30.16
CA ARG A 259 15.93 -19.65 30.61
C ARG A 259 16.24 -18.26 31.15
N VAL A 260 15.62 -17.23 30.60
CA VAL A 260 15.91 -15.84 30.93
C VAL A 260 14.62 -15.05 31.13
N LYS A 261 14.67 -14.02 31.98
CA LYS A 261 13.67 -12.96 32.07
C LYS A 261 14.24 -11.72 31.38
N PHE A 262 13.66 -11.34 30.24
CA PHE A 262 14.06 -10.11 29.56
C PHE A 262 13.76 -8.88 30.43
N HIS A 263 14.55 -7.83 30.25
CA HIS A 263 14.26 -6.54 30.85
C HIS A 263 12.91 -5.99 30.32
N LYS A 264 12.37 -4.98 30.97
CA LYS A 264 11.27 -4.21 30.38
C LYS A 264 11.84 -3.14 29.45
N LYS A 265 11.16 -2.91 28.34
CA LYS A 265 11.42 -1.74 27.49
C LYS A 265 11.24 -0.45 28.30
N GLN A 266 12.05 0.54 28.00
CA GLN A 266 12.06 1.86 28.64
C GLN A 266 11.17 2.85 27.90
N THR A 267 10.92 2.65 26.60
CA THR A 267 10.03 3.50 25.80
C THR A 267 8.56 3.10 25.91
N PHE A 268 7.69 4.04 25.55
CA PHE A 268 6.25 3.89 25.39
C PHE A 268 5.79 2.55 24.76
N ASP A 269 4.64 2.06 25.22
CA ASP A 269 4.07 0.78 24.80
C ASP A 269 2.79 0.97 23.98
N ALA A 270 2.96 1.25 22.69
CA ALA A 270 1.85 1.44 21.74
C ALA A 270 0.94 0.20 21.60
N GLY A 271 1.50 -1.00 21.72
CA GLY A 271 0.76 -2.27 21.71
C GLY A 271 0.02 -2.60 23.00
N ALA A 272 0.20 -1.81 24.06
CA ALA A 272 -0.52 -2.02 25.32
C ALA A 272 -2.02 -1.76 25.10
N THR A 273 -2.85 -2.78 25.32
CA THR A 273 -4.31 -2.71 25.13
C THR A 273 -4.89 -1.48 25.85
N PRO A 274 -5.55 -0.55 25.14
CA PRO A 274 -6.00 0.71 25.72
C PRO A 274 -6.86 0.53 26.97
N GLY A 275 -6.52 1.29 28.02
CA GLY A 275 -7.31 1.36 29.25
C GLY A 275 -8.61 2.14 29.07
N LEU A 276 -9.38 2.24 30.16
CA LEU A 276 -10.53 3.17 30.27
C LEU A 276 -10.14 4.53 30.89
N ASP A 277 -8.85 4.72 31.18
CA ASP A 277 -8.26 5.95 31.70
C ASP A 277 -7.55 6.71 30.56
N ASP A 278 -7.53 8.04 30.61
CA ASP A 278 -6.98 8.89 29.54
C ASP A 278 -5.48 8.59 29.29
N PHE A 279 -5.15 8.25 28.04
CA PHE A 279 -3.81 7.82 27.64
C PHE A 279 -3.00 9.01 27.09
N GLU A 280 -2.08 9.55 27.89
CA GLU A 280 -1.15 10.59 27.44
C GLU A 280 -0.12 9.98 26.47
N ARG A 281 -0.32 10.15 25.15
CA ARG A 281 0.72 9.91 24.13
C ARG A 281 1.90 10.87 24.41
N PRO A 282 3.15 10.39 24.58
CA PRO A 282 4.29 11.25 24.89
C PRO A 282 4.75 12.08 23.68
N ASP A 283 5.49 13.16 23.94
CA ASP A 283 6.15 13.96 22.91
C ASP A 283 7.16 13.09 22.12
N LEU A 284 6.83 12.77 20.87
CA LEU A 284 7.69 11.97 19.99
C LEU A 284 8.75 12.85 19.32
N LYS A 285 9.99 12.36 19.28
CA LYS A 285 11.09 13.01 18.57
C LYS A 285 10.95 12.87 17.06
N SER A 286 11.08 13.99 16.34
CA SER A 286 11.13 14.07 14.89
C SER A 286 12.57 14.09 14.36
N VAL A 287 12.77 13.65 13.13
CA VAL A 287 14.06 13.71 12.40
C VAL A 287 14.30 15.12 11.81
N ASP A 288 15.56 15.46 11.50
CA ASP A 288 15.94 16.68 10.78
C ASP A 288 15.08 16.92 9.52
N GLY A 289 14.41 18.06 9.46
CA GLY A 289 13.46 18.40 8.38
C GLY A 289 14.09 18.43 6.98
N ASP A 290 15.39 18.69 6.86
CA ASP A 290 16.14 18.59 5.60
C ASP A 290 16.02 17.18 5.01
N LEU A 291 16.14 16.12 5.81
CA LEU A 291 16.06 14.72 5.37
C LEU A 291 14.65 14.33 4.91
N VAL A 292 13.63 14.90 5.55
CA VAL A 292 12.21 14.73 5.17
C VAL A 292 11.96 15.42 3.83
N SER A 293 12.45 16.65 3.64
CA SER A 293 12.29 17.38 2.36
C SER A 293 12.98 16.68 1.18
N GLU A 294 14.18 16.13 1.35
CA GLU A 294 14.89 15.39 0.30
C GLU A 294 14.22 14.06 -0.11
N LEU A 295 13.26 13.57 0.68
CA LEU A 295 12.39 12.45 0.30
C LEU A 295 11.09 12.97 -0.34
N GLN A 296 10.46 14.01 0.21
CA GLN A 296 9.25 14.63 -0.36
C GLN A 296 9.47 15.13 -1.80
N ASP A 297 10.64 15.72 -2.09
CA ASP A 297 11.05 16.13 -3.45
C ASP A 297 11.01 14.96 -4.47
N ILE A 298 11.22 13.71 -4.03
CA ILE A 298 11.19 12.53 -4.91
C ILE A 298 9.75 12.19 -5.31
N SER A 299 8.84 12.12 -4.34
CA SER A 299 7.39 12.01 -4.59
C SER A 299 6.91 13.11 -5.53
N ASP A 300 7.33 14.35 -5.27
CA ASP A 300 6.88 15.53 -6.03
C ASP A 300 7.40 15.54 -7.47
N GLU A 301 8.67 15.17 -7.72
CA GLU A 301 9.19 15.02 -9.08
C GLU A 301 8.45 13.90 -9.84
N LYS A 302 8.19 12.75 -9.18
CA LYS A 302 7.48 11.64 -9.83
C LYS A 302 6.02 11.97 -10.12
N ALA A 303 5.28 12.58 -9.20
CA ALA A 303 3.89 12.99 -9.42
C ALA A 303 3.77 13.94 -10.63
N ARG A 304 4.69 14.91 -10.74
CA ARG A 304 4.78 15.81 -11.91
C ARG A 304 5.07 15.03 -13.20
N ARG A 305 5.98 14.05 -13.15
CA ARG A 305 6.35 13.18 -14.29
C ARG A 305 5.21 12.26 -14.74
N GLU A 306 4.43 11.72 -13.81
CA GLU A 306 3.26 10.88 -14.12
C GLU A 306 2.12 11.70 -14.73
N SER A 307 1.91 12.93 -14.25
CA SER A 307 1.02 13.91 -14.87
C SER A 307 1.46 14.25 -16.31
N GLU A 308 2.75 14.54 -16.54
CA GLU A 308 3.28 14.78 -17.89
C GLU A 308 3.08 13.55 -18.81
N ILE A 309 3.27 12.33 -18.30
CA ILE A 309 3.02 11.09 -19.05
C ILE A 309 1.51 10.92 -19.37
N ALA A 310 0.61 11.31 -18.47
CA ALA A 310 -0.83 11.27 -18.69
C ALA A 310 -1.27 12.29 -19.77
N ASP A 311 -0.78 13.52 -19.69
CA ASP A 311 -1.03 14.56 -20.69
C ASP A 311 -0.48 14.17 -22.07
N LEU A 312 0.75 13.64 -22.13
CA LEU A 312 1.37 13.16 -23.38
C LEU A 312 0.61 11.98 -24.00
N LYS A 313 0.07 11.05 -23.18
CA LYS A 313 -0.83 9.98 -23.65
C LYS A 313 -2.12 10.57 -24.24
N GLN A 314 -2.74 11.53 -23.55
CA GLN A 314 -3.97 12.16 -24.04
C GLN A 314 -3.73 12.99 -25.31
N GLU A 315 -2.56 13.62 -25.46
CA GLU A 315 -2.14 14.24 -26.72
C GLU A 315 -1.95 13.21 -27.84
N LEU A 316 -1.35 12.05 -27.55
CA LEU A 316 -1.13 10.98 -28.52
C LEU A 316 -2.48 10.47 -29.06
N GLU A 317 -3.44 10.16 -28.19
CA GLU A 317 -4.78 9.71 -28.59
C GLU A 317 -5.51 10.74 -29.46
N LYS A 318 -5.43 12.04 -29.12
CA LYS A 318 -5.98 13.13 -29.94
C LYS A 318 -5.32 13.20 -31.32
N LYS A 319 -3.98 13.07 -31.38
CA LYS A 319 -3.21 13.12 -32.63
C LYS A 319 -3.53 11.91 -33.52
N GLU A 320 -3.59 10.71 -32.96
CA GLU A 320 -4.02 9.51 -33.68
C GLU A 320 -5.46 9.61 -34.17
N ALA A 321 -6.39 10.09 -33.35
CA ALA A 321 -7.78 10.30 -33.75
C ALA A 321 -7.88 11.29 -34.92
N LYS A 322 -7.05 12.35 -34.93
CA LYS A 322 -6.99 13.28 -36.05
C LYS A 322 -6.33 12.69 -37.30
N ILE A 323 -5.32 11.83 -37.15
CA ILE A 323 -4.74 11.05 -38.26
C ILE A 323 -5.82 10.18 -38.90
N ARG A 324 -6.52 9.35 -38.10
CA ARG A 324 -7.63 8.50 -38.57
C ARG A 324 -8.75 9.29 -39.28
N GLN A 325 -9.04 10.51 -38.83
CA GLN A 325 -9.97 11.41 -39.52
C GLN A 325 -9.41 11.87 -40.88
N LEU A 326 -8.17 12.36 -40.91
CA LEU A 326 -7.53 12.88 -42.13
C LEU A 326 -7.32 11.78 -43.18
N GLU A 327 -7.03 10.55 -42.76
CA GLU A 327 -6.96 9.37 -43.65
C GLU A 327 -8.32 9.09 -44.30
N ARG A 328 -9.42 9.19 -43.54
CA ARG A 328 -10.78 9.02 -44.09
C ARG A 328 -11.17 10.17 -45.04
N GLU A 329 -10.85 11.42 -44.68
CA GLU A 329 -11.06 12.60 -45.53
C GLU A 329 -10.24 12.52 -46.82
N LEU A 330 -9.03 11.95 -46.77
CA LEU A 330 -8.19 11.69 -47.95
C LEU A 330 -8.78 10.59 -48.84
N GLU A 331 -9.31 9.51 -48.26
CA GLU A 331 -9.96 8.43 -49.02
C GLU A 331 -11.23 8.92 -49.73
N GLU A 332 -12.12 9.62 -49.00
CA GLU A 332 -13.31 10.26 -49.57
C GLU A 332 -12.97 11.23 -50.73
N ALA A 333 -11.84 11.94 -50.63
CA ALA A 333 -11.37 12.85 -51.68
C ALA A 333 -10.82 12.11 -52.93
N LYS A 334 -10.15 10.97 -52.75
CA LYS A 334 -9.70 10.11 -53.87
C LYS A 334 -10.89 9.54 -54.63
N ASP A 335 -11.86 8.98 -53.90
CA ASP A 335 -13.08 8.40 -54.48
C ASP A 335 -13.85 9.44 -55.29
N LEU A 336 -14.00 10.66 -54.75
CA LEU A 336 -14.65 11.77 -55.45
C LEU A 336 -13.91 12.15 -56.75
N SER A 337 -12.56 12.13 -56.75
CA SER A 337 -11.76 12.37 -57.95
C SER A 337 -11.98 11.28 -59.00
N GLN A 338 -11.95 10.00 -58.62
CA GLN A 338 -12.19 8.89 -59.55
C GLN A 338 -13.59 8.95 -60.17
N MET A 339 -14.62 9.29 -59.38
CA MET A 339 -15.98 9.49 -59.91
C MET A 339 -16.04 10.68 -60.88
N ALA A 340 -15.32 11.77 -60.62
CA ALA A 340 -15.27 12.92 -61.51
C ALA A 340 -14.59 12.58 -62.85
N ASP A 341 -13.49 11.83 -62.83
CA ASP A 341 -12.78 11.40 -64.05
C ASP A 341 -13.62 10.41 -64.88
N GLN A 342 -14.30 9.45 -64.24
CA GLN A 342 -15.25 8.56 -64.91
C GLN A 342 -16.43 9.33 -65.53
N PHE A 343 -16.98 10.31 -64.80
CA PHE A 343 -18.07 11.15 -65.31
C PHE A 343 -17.63 12.02 -66.48
N ALA A 344 -16.40 12.56 -66.44
CA ALA A 344 -15.81 13.29 -67.56
C ALA A 344 -15.66 12.39 -68.81
N GLN A 345 -15.14 11.16 -68.66
CA GLN A 345 -15.06 10.21 -69.77
C GLN A 345 -16.44 9.86 -70.35
N ALA A 346 -17.45 9.62 -69.51
CA ALA A 346 -18.82 9.36 -69.96
C ALA A 346 -19.45 10.55 -70.72
N MET A 347 -19.20 11.78 -70.26
CA MET A 347 -19.63 12.99 -70.95
C MET A 347 -18.93 13.20 -72.29
N PHE A 348 -17.63 12.90 -72.40
CA PHE A 348 -16.91 12.93 -73.68
C PHE A 348 -17.43 11.86 -74.66
N GLN A 349 -17.71 10.64 -74.21
CA GLN A 349 -18.32 9.60 -75.05
C GLN A 349 -19.74 9.98 -75.52
N THR A 350 -20.51 10.67 -74.68
CA THR A 350 -21.88 11.12 -75.02
C THR A 350 -21.90 12.28 -76.03
N ALA A 351 -20.79 13.01 -76.18
CA ALA A 351 -20.67 14.12 -77.13
C ALA A 351 -20.46 13.66 -78.60
N GLU A 352 -20.06 12.40 -78.85
CA GLU A 352 -19.70 11.90 -80.19
C GLU A 352 -20.84 11.18 -80.95
N ALA A 353 -22.10 11.59 -80.77
CA ALA A 353 -23.20 11.13 -81.61
C ALA A 353 -24.37 12.13 -81.73
N PRO A 354 -25.04 12.25 -82.90
CA PRO A 354 -24.54 12.01 -84.26
C PRO A 354 -24.95 13.11 -85.27
N TYR A 355 -24.15 13.35 -86.32
CA TYR A 355 -24.68 13.93 -87.56
C TYR A 355 -24.02 13.33 -88.81
N ARG A 356 -24.85 12.88 -89.77
CA ARG A 356 -24.44 12.06 -90.91
C ARG A 356 -24.76 12.74 -92.23
N GLY A 357 -23.85 13.57 -92.74
CA GLY A 357 -23.92 14.10 -94.10
C GLY A 357 -22.99 15.29 -94.36
N GLY A 358 -22.44 15.37 -95.58
CA GLY A 358 -21.75 16.57 -96.07
C GLY A 358 -20.21 16.50 -96.11
N ASP A 359 -19.70 15.91 -97.19
CA ASP A 359 -18.46 16.25 -97.93
C ASP A 359 -17.64 17.48 -97.44
N GLY A 360 -16.35 17.30 -97.12
CA GLY A 360 -15.48 18.43 -96.70
C GLY A 360 -14.10 18.08 -96.13
N ARG A 361 -13.08 17.99 -96.99
CA ARG A 361 -11.63 17.78 -96.76
C ARG A 361 -10.98 18.42 -95.51
N ASN A 362 -9.90 17.76 -95.04
CA ASN A 362 -8.70 18.30 -94.35
C ASN A 362 -8.87 18.78 -92.87
N LEU A 363 -7.87 18.67 -91.97
CA LEU A 363 -6.45 18.26 -92.09
C LEU A 363 -5.91 17.72 -90.73
N ALA A 364 -4.91 16.84 -90.78
CA ALA A 364 -3.92 16.51 -89.73
C ALA A 364 -4.36 16.27 -88.26
N ARG A 365 -4.21 15.02 -87.81
CA ARG A 365 -3.97 14.66 -86.39
C ARG A 365 -2.86 13.62 -86.37
N SER A 366 -1.73 13.91 -85.74
CA SER A 366 -0.60 12.97 -85.55
C SER A 366 -0.74 12.22 -84.23
N GLU A 367 -0.02 11.12 -84.11
CA GLU A 367 -0.02 10.22 -82.94
C GLU A 367 0.69 10.84 -81.71
N ASP A 368 0.70 10.05 -80.61
CA ASP A 368 1.38 10.23 -79.31
C ASP A 368 0.51 10.68 -78.11
N GLN A 369 -0.51 9.87 -77.78
CA GLN A 369 -1.07 9.76 -76.43
C GLN A 369 -1.43 8.30 -76.09
N GLN A 370 -0.50 7.54 -75.49
CA GLN A 370 -0.78 6.36 -74.65
C GLN A 370 0.50 5.81 -73.99
N ALA A 371 0.50 5.74 -72.64
CA ALA A 371 1.27 4.83 -71.75
C ALA A 371 1.82 5.50 -70.46
N ALA A 372 0.94 5.90 -69.55
CA ALA A 372 1.21 5.99 -68.10
C ALA A 372 -0.14 5.95 -67.36
N LEU A 373 -0.24 5.19 -66.25
CA LEU A 373 -1.48 4.85 -65.53
C LEU A 373 -2.44 3.97 -66.38
N ASP A 374 -2.95 2.82 -65.93
CA ASP A 374 -2.70 2.04 -64.71
C ASP A 374 -2.92 0.54 -65.00
N GLN A 375 -2.30 -0.34 -64.19
CA GLN A 375 -2.90 -1.63 -63.79
C GLN A 375 -2.13 -2.29 -62.65
N TYR A 376 -2.81 -2.48 -61.52
CA TYR A 376 -2.54 -3.52 -60.52
C TYR A 376 -3.60 -4.62 -60.67
N ASP A 377 -3.17 -5.88 -60.61
CA ASP A 377 -3.97 -7.12 -60.42
C ASP A 377 -5.14 -7.41 -61.40
N GLU A 378 -5.53 -8.65 -61.72
CA GLU A 378 -5.17 -9.99 -61.20
C GLU A 378 -4.88 -10.96 -62.38
N GLY A 379 -4.40 -12.19 -62.11
CA GLY A 379 -4.47 -13.28 -63.12
C GLY A 379 -3.61 -14.52 -62.88
N GLU A 380 -4.18 -15.57 -62.27
CA GLU A 380 -3.52 -16.87 -62.08
C GLU A 380 -3.56 -17.79 -63.33
N ARG A 381 -2.56 -18.70 -63.45
CA ARG A 381 -2.57 -19.99 -64.19
C ARG A 381 -2.55 -19.95 -65.74
N ALA A 382 -1.93 -20.90 -66.46
CA ALA A 382 -1.06 -22.02 -66.06
C ALA A 382 -0.19 -22.51 -67.25
N GLY A 383 0.85 -23.30 -66.95
CA GLY A 383 1.61 -24.12 -67.91
C GLY A 383 2.22 -25.33 -67.19
N ALA A 384 2.25 -26.51 -67.83
CA ALA A 384 2.52 -27.79 -67.13
C ALA A 384 3.28 -28.83 -67.96
N SER A 385 4.20 -29.56 -67.30
CA SER A 385 4.81 -30.85 -67.68
C SER A 385 5.81 -31.27 -66.58
N SER A 386 5.52 -32.20 -65.66
CA SER A 386 5.43 -33.67 -65.80
C SER A 386 6.76 -34.43 -65.65
N ASP A 387 7.08 -34.81 -64.41
CA ASP A 387 7.26 -36.21 -63.95
C ASP A 387 7.45 -36.17 -62.41
N GLY A 388 7.34 -37.24 -61.62
CA GLY A 388 7.25 -38.68 -61.91
C GLY A 388 8.12 -39.40 -60.87
N GLY A 389 7.58 -40.31 -60.06
CA GLY A 389 8.28 -40.77 -58.85
C GLY A 389 7.98 -42.21 -58.43
N THR A 390 9.03 -42.88 -57.96
CA THR A 390 9.02 -44.21 -57.33
C THR A 390 10.24 -44.38 -56.40
N GLU A 391 10.26 -45.47 -55.64
CA GLU A 391 11.18 -45.77 -54.54
C GLU A 391 12.59 -46.17 -55.01
N GLU A 392 13.63 -45.94 -54.17
CA GLU A 392 14.56 -46.98 -53.67
C GLU A 392 15.62 -46.43 -52.68
N ALA A 393 16.26 -47.34 -51.95
CA ALA A 393 17.48 -47.18 -51.13
C ALA A 393 18.50 -48.28 -51.60
N PRO A 394 19.75 -48.47 -51.09
CA PRO A 394 20.39 -47.92 -49.86
C PRO A 394 21.93 -47.62 -49.97
N THR A 395 22.59 -47.36 -48.82
CA THR A 395 24.08 -47.34 -48.53
C THR A 395 24.95 -46.31 -49.29
N THR A 396 26.22 -45.97 -48.94
CA THR A 396 27.22 -46.26 -47.87
C THR A 396 27.81 -44.91 -47.36
N ALA A 397 28.09 -44.61 -46.08
CA ALA A 397 29.02 -45.18 -45.08
C ALA A 397 30.54 -44.85 -45.26
N THR A 398 31.05 -43.81 -44.55
CA THR A 398 32.35 -43.68 -43.80
C THR A 398 32.49 -42.24 -43.23
N ALA A 399 32.60 -42.06 -41.90
CA ALA A 399 33.82 -41.78 -41.07
C ALA A 399 34.30 -40.31 -41.08
N ASP A 400 34.80 -39.68 -39.99
CA ASP A 400 35.29 -40.21 -38.70
C ASP A 400 35.06 -39.25 -37.48
N ALA A 401 35.50 -39.66 -36.28
CA ALA A 401 35.42 -39.13 -34.89
C ALA A 401 35.50 -37.60 -34.64
N SER A 402 35.16 -37.05 -33.45
CA SER A 402 35.00 -37.57 -32.06
C SER A 402 33.86 -36.85 -31.31
N GLN A 403 33.06 -37.45 -30.39
CA GLN A 403 33.34 -37.96 -29.03
C GLN A 403 33.81 -36.85 -28.04
N GLU A 404 33.33 -36.78 -26.78
CA GLU A 404 32.67 -37.78 -25.91
C GLU A 404 31.32 -37.31 -25.25
N GLN A 405 30.58 -38.25 -24.66
CA GLN A 405 29.39 -38.09 -23.77
C GLN A 405 29.46 -39.11 -22.62
N GLU A 406 28.82 -38.81 -21.49
CA GLU A 406 28.08 -39.72 -20.57
C GLU A 406 27.48 -38.81 -19.47
N GLU A 407 26.18 -38.76 -19.15
CA GLU A 407 25.13 -39.76 -18.82
C GLU A 407 25.14 -40.31 -17.38
N ALA A 408 23.95 -40.16 -16.76
CA ALA A 408 23.18 -40.95 -15.78
C ALA A 408 23.73 -42.29 -15.19
N VAL A 409 23.17 -42.88 -14.11
CA VAL A 409 21.91 -42.62 -13.37
C VAL A 409 22.21 -42.43 -11.85
N THR A 410 21.53 -42.88 -10.77
CA THR A 410 20.38 -43.78 -10.47
C THR A 410 19.75 -43.39 -9.10
N ALA A 411 18.56 -43.88 -8.75
CA ALA A 411 17.89 -43.67 -7.45
C ALA A 411 17.66 -44.98 -6.65
N ALA A 412 17.47 -44.89 -5.32
CA ALA A 412 16.83 -45.93 -4.48
C ALA A 412 16.50 -45.46 -3.03
N ALA A 413 15.47 -46.07 -2.40
CA ALA A 413 15.09 -46.08 -0.97
C ALA A 413 14.80 -44.72 -0.26
N ALA A 414 13.60 -44.34 0.21
CA ALA A 414 12.25 -44.93 0.38
C ALA A 414 11.89 -45.64 1.71
N GLY A 415 10.72 -45.28 2.26
CA GLY A 415 10.01 -45.89 3.41
C GLY A 415 10.20 -45.18 4.77
N ALA A 416 9.23 -45.06 5.68
CA ALA A 416 7.76 -45.30 5.69
C ALA A 416 7.16 -44.47 6.87
N TYR A 417 5.86 -44.21 7.11
CA TYR A 417 4.65 -45.06 7.13
C TYR A 417 3.35 -44.16 7.15
N PRO A 418 2.09 -44.64 7.28
CA PRO A 418 1.00 -44.09 6.45
C PRO A 418 -0.29 -43.60 7.15
N GLY A 419 -1.07 -42.81 6.41
CA GLY A 419 -2.48 -43.09 6.08
C GLY A 419 -3.58 -43.02 7.15
N LEU A 420 -4.55 -42.13 6.94
CA LEU A 420 -5.95 -42.29 7.33
C LEU A 420 -6.83 -41.44 6.39
N ASP A 421 -8.00 -41.97 6.02
CA ASP A 421 -8.87 -41.40 4.98
C ASP A 421 -9.93 -40.42 5.53
N ALA A 422 -10.36 -39.52 4.63
CA ALA A 422 -11.64 -38.80 4.52
C ALA A 422 -12.60 -38.68 5.71
N ASP A 423 -13.13 -37.46 5.89
CA ASP A 423 -14.55 -37.24 5.52
C ASP A 423 -14.79 -35.79 5.02
N VAL A 424 -15.97 -35.54 4.45
CA VAL A 424 -16.41 -34.21 3.98
C VAL A 424 -17.51 -33.67 4.91
N GLY A 425 -17.26 -32.52 5.54
CA GLY A 425 -18.24 -31.78 6.31
C GLY A 425 -18.31 -30.33 5.86
N ALA A 426 -19.51 -29.84 5.56
CA ALA A 426 -19.77 -28.43 5.29
C ALA A 426 -20.62 -27.88 6.43
N ASP A 427 -20.13 -26.81 7.07
CA ASP A 427 -20.84 -25.78 7.83
C ASP A 427 -19.77 -24.73 8.21
N GLY A 428 -20.08 -23.44 8.38
CA GLY A 428 -21.41 -22.85 8.24
C GLY A 428 -21.61 -21.49 8.93
N ASP A 429 -20.57 -20.89 9.52
CA ASP A 429 -20.67 -19.62 10.27
C ASP A 429 -19.69 -18.55 9.75
N VAL A 430 -20.18 -17.31 9.70
CA VAL A 430 -19.40 -16.10 9.42
C VAL A 430 -19.58 -15.16 10.60
N ASP A 431 -18.58 -15.07 11.47
CA ASP A 431 -18.63 -14.20 12.65
C ASP A 431 -18.29 -12.75 12.24
N ILE A 432 -19.27 -11.85 12.33
CA ILE A 432 -19.14 -10.44 11.93
C ILE A 432 -19.02 -9.59 13.20
N GLN A 433 -17.78 -9.24 13.57
CA GLN A 433 -17.57 -8.26 14.63
C GLN A 433 -17.78 -6.83 14.10
N PRO A 434 -18.50 -5.96 14.84
CA PRO A 434 -18.81 -4.62 14.38
C PRO A 434 -17.63 -3.67 14.62
N SER A 435 -17.16 -3.01 13.55
CA SER A 435 -16.11 -1.99 13.67
C SER A 435 -16.56 -0.80 14.54
N THR A 436 -15.65 -0.34 15.38
CA THR A 436 -15.78 0.89 16.18
C THR A 436 -14.95 1.99 15.54
N ASP A 437 -15.56 2.79 14.65
CA ASP A 437 -14.98 4.04 14.16
C ASP A 437 -14.61 4.94 15.35
N ALA A 438 -13.30 5.12 15.58
CA ALA A 438 -12.78 6.17 16.47
C ALA A 438 -12.81 7.54 15.76
N ASP A 439 -12.68 8.61 16.55
CA ASP A 439 -12.74 10.00 16.12
C ASP A 439 -11.70 10.34 15.03
N THR A 440 -12.12 10.30 13.76
CA THR A 440 -11.34 10.80 12.63
C THR A 440 -11.84 12.17 12.22
N ALA A 441 -10.91 13.13 12.17
CA ALA A 441 -11.15 14.46 11.63
C ALA A 441 -11.66 14.40 10.17
N PRO A 442 -12.40 15.41 9.70
CA PRO A 442 -12.94 15.44 8.33
C PRO A 442 -11.82 15.56 7.28
N GLU A 443 -11.58 14.50 6.50
CA GLU A 443 -10.66 14.49 5.35
C GLU A 443 -10.98 15.64 4.37
N ARG A 444 -10.15 16.68 4.35
CA ARG A 444 -10.44 17.93 3.61
C ARG A 444 -10.51 17.72 2.09
N ALA A 445 -11.71 17.52 1.56
CA ALA A 445 -11.99 17.40 0.12
C ALA A 445 -11.76 18.70 -0.71
N HIS A 446 -10.95 19.65 -0.22
CA HIS A 446 -10.77 21.02 -0.75
C HIS A 446 -9.31 21.45 -0.96
N GLU A 447 -8.34 20.55 -0.80
CA GLU A 447 -6.93 20.84 -1.13
C GLU A 447 -6.72 20.89 -2.65
N GLY A 448 -6.99 22.08 -3.22
CA GLY A 448 -6.91 22.28 -4.66
C GLY A 448 -7.62 23.52 -5.20
N THR A 449 -7.47 24.71 -4.59
CA THR A 449 -7.78 26.00 -5.28
C THR A 449 -6.98 27.19 -4.73
N ALA A 450 -5.69 27.24 -5.04
CA ALA A 450 -5.07 28.55 -5.26
C ALA A 450 -5.69 29.14 -6.54
N MET A 451 -6.26 30.35 -6.46
CA MET A 451 -7.05 31.04 -7.50
C MET A 451 -8.51 30.54 -7.73
N LEU A 452 -9.37 30.75 -6.74
CA LEU A 452 -10.73 31.27 -6.97
C LEU A 452 -10.91 32.56 -6.13
N THR A 453 -11.84 33.45 -6.52
CA THR A 453 -11.72 34.90 -6.24
C THR A 453 -13.00 35.63 -5.80
N GLY A 454 -14.12 34.93 -5.58
CA GLY A 454 -15.37 35.55 -5.09
C GLY A 454 -16.20 34.67 -4.16
N ARG A 455 -17.15 35.30 -3.43
CA ARG A 455 -18.12 34.59 -2.57
C ARG A 455 -18.98 33.58 -3.35
N ALA A 456 -19.28 33.89 -4.61
CA ALA A 456 -20.03 33.02 -5.51
C ALA A 456 -19.31 31.68 -5.73
N ASP A 457 -17.99 31.72 -5.94
CA ASP A 457 -17.16 30.57 -6.26
C ASP A 457 -17.20 29.50 -5.14
N VAL A 458 -17.12 29.93 -3.87
CA VAL A 458 -17.21 29.05 -2.70
C VAL A 458 -18.63 28.49 -2.51
N ILE A 459 -19.66 29.32 -2.71
CA ILE A 459 -21.06 28.87 -2.69
C ILE A 459 -21.31 27.82 -3.77
N GLU A 460 -20.80 28.01 -4.98
CA GLU A 460 -20.93 27.06 -6.09
C GLU A 460 -20.15 25.77 -5.82
N ARG A 461 -18.91 25.86 -5.30
CA ARG A 461 -18.10 24.71 -4.86
C ARG A 461 -18.86 23.84 -3.88
N LEU A 462 -19.33 24.42 -2.76
CA LEU A 462 -20.04 23.69 -1.71
C LEU A 462 -21.38 23.11 -2.20
N ARG A 463 -22.14 23.86 -3.01
CA ARG A 463 -23.37 23.36 -3.66
C ARG A 463 -23.11 22.18 -4.60
N ASN A 464 -21.98 22.17 -5.32
CA ASN A 464 -21.61 21.08 -6.20
C ASN A 464 -21.25 19.81 -5.42
N VAL A 465 -20.53 19.93 -4.28
CA VAL A 465 -20.32 18.78 -3.38
C VAL A 465 -21.65 18.28 -2.80
N VAL A 466 -22.51 19.18 -2.29
CA VAL A 466 -23.86 18.78 -1.82
C VAL A 466 -24.63 18.03 -2.92
N SER A 467 -24.55 18.50 -4.17
CA SER A 467 -25.28 17.92 -5.29
C SER A 467 -24.76 16.54 -5.72
N SER A 468 -23.47 16.26 -5.52
CA SER A 468 -22.87 14.95 -5.80
C SER A 468 -23.18 13.90 -4.72
N LEU A 469 -23.54 14.32 -3.51
CA LEU A 469 -23.91 13.40 -2.42
C LEU A 469 -25.11 12.49 -2.77
N PRO A 470 -25.11 11.22 -2.31
CA PRO A 470 -26.26 10.33 -2.42
C PRO A 470 -27.56 10.96 -1.89
N PRO A 471 -28.73 10.67 -2.48
CA PRO A 471 -30.00 11.25 -2.03
C PRO A 471 -30.33 10.98 -0.56
N ALA A 472 -29.95 9.81 -0.03
CA ALA A 472 -30.05 9.48 1.39
C ALA A 472 -29.16 10.40 2.25
N SER A 473 -27.87 10.54 1.90
CA SER A 473 -26.93 11.43 2.60
C SER A 473 -27.39 12.89 2.61
N ARG A 474 -27.98 13.40 1.52
CA ARG A 474 -28.59 14.74 1.51
C ARG A 474 -29.77 14.90 2.46
N ARG A 475 -30.61 13.86 2.60
CA ARG A 475 -31.72 13.85 3.58
C ARG A 475 -31.20 13.73 5.02
N MET A 476 -30.15 12.95 5.25
CA MET A 476 -29.46 12.89 6.55
C MET A 476 -28.89 14.27 6.92
N LEU A 477 -28.25 14.98 5.98
CA LEU A 477 -27.75 16.34 6.21
C LEU A 477 -28.88 17.35 6.50
N ALA A 478 -30.03 17.23 5.83
CA ALA A 478 -31.22 18.02 6.15
C ALA A 478 -31.74 17.76 7.57
N PHE A 479 -31.62 16.53 8.08
CA PHE A 479 -32.02 16.15 9.43
C PHE A 479 -31.03 16.62 10.50
N TYR A 480 -29.72 16.49 10.27
CA TYR A 480 -28.69 17.07 11.14
C TYR A 480 -28.84 18.59 11.29
N ARG A 481 -29.31 19.30 10.26
CA ARG A 481 -29.61 20.73 10.34
C ARG A 481 -30.73 21.08 11.33
N GLU A 482 -31.60 20.13 11.65
CA GLU A 482 -32.81 20.32 12.49
C GLU A 482 -32.65 19.79 13.92
N ILE A 483 -31.56 19.09 14.25
CA ILE A 483 -31.31 18.46 15.56
C ILE A 483 -29.83 18.59 15.95
N ASP A 484 -29.57 19.04 17.19
CA ASP A 484 -28.22 19.34 17.70
C ASP A 484 -27.18 18.24 17.42
N ALA A 485 -27.49 16.99 17.76
CA ALA A 485 -26.67 15.82 17.42
C ALA A 485 -27.46 14.49 17.49
N CYS A 486 -27.15 13.53 16.62
CA CYS A 486 -27.75 12.19 16.64
C CYS A 486 -26.80 11.10 16.10
N ASP A 487 -27.13 9.81 16.33
CA ASP A 487 -26.41 8.68 15.73
C ASP A 487 -26.76 8.58 14.22
N PRO A 488 -25.83 8.14 13.36
CA PRO A 488 -26.09 7.96 11.93
C PRO A 488 -27.32 7.10 11.60
N VAL A 489 -27.66 6.10 12.43
CA VAL A 489 -28.84 5.24 12.23
C VAL A 489 -30.13 6.02 12.42
N ASP A 490 -30.22 6.88 13.44
CA ASP A 490 -31.38 7.76 13.64
C ASP A 490 -31.55 8.70 12.44
N ALA A 491 -30.44 9.29 11.97
CA ALA A 491 -30.44 10.14 10.78
C ALA A 491 -30.82 9.38 9.49
N HIS A 492 -30.38 8.13 9.35
CA HIS A 492 -30.68 7.28 8.19
C HIS A 492 -32.17 6.87 8.15
N VAL A 493 -32.74 6.51 9.30
CA VAL A 493 -34.17 6.21 9.44
C VAL A 493 -35.02 7.47 9.21
N ALA A 494 -34.62 8.62 9.76
CA ALA A 494 -35.29 9.90 9.51
C ALA A 494 -35.20 10.36 8.04
N ALA A 495 -34.12 10.00 7.35
CA ALA A 495 -33.97 10.16 5.91
C ALA A 495 -34.87 9.22 5.07
N GLY A 496 -35.70 8.38 5.71
CA GLY A 496 -36.66 7.49 5.06
C GLY A 496 -36.07 6.16 4.58
N GLU A 497 -34.88 5.80 5.05
CA GLU A 497 -34.20 4.54 4.72
C GLU A 497 -34.44 3.47 5.80
N VAL A 498 -33.93 2.26 5.57
CA VAL A 498 -33.98 1.17 6.57
C VAL A 498 -32.91 1.42 7.64
N GLY A 499 -33.23 1.13 8.91
CA GLY A 499 -32.33 1.28 10.06
C GLY A 499 -31.19 0.24 10.14
N ASP A 500 -30.49 0.03 9.04
CA ASP A 500 -29.29 -0.79 8.94
C ASP A 500 -28.05 0.03 9.36
N LYS A 501 -27.24 -0.49 10.30
CA LYS A 501 -26.08 0.23 10.84
C LYS A 501 -24.96 0.41 9.83
N GLN A 502 -24.69 -0.58 8.98
CA GLN A 502 -23.61 -0.51 8.00
C GLN A 502 -23.96 0.50 6.89
N LEU A 503 -25.21 0.48 6.40
CA LEU A 503 -25.70 1.45 5.44
C LEU A 503 -25.74 2.87 6.02
N ALA A 504 -26.21 3.04 7.26
CA ALA A 504 -26.25 4.34 7.93
C ALA A 504 -24.85 5.00 8.01
N TYR A 505 -23.86 4.27 8.54
CA TYR A 505 -22.49 4.79 8.64
C TYR A 505 -21.84 4.99 7.25
N SER A 506 -22.12 4.09 6.28
CA SER A 506 -21.71 4.24 4.88
C SER A 506 -22.29 5.51 4.21
N ARG A 507 -23.53 5.90 4.53
CA ARG A 507 -24.15 7.15 4.04
C ARG A 507 -23.72 8.39 4.83
N ASN A 508 -23.21 8.23 6.05
CA ASN A 508 -22.69 9.33 6.86
C ASN A 508 -21.22 9.68 6.54
N ARG A 509 -20.37 8.69 6.18
CA ARG A 509 -18.95 8.90 5.86
C ARG A 509 -18.69 10.00 4.81
N PRO A 510 -19.49 10.15 3.72
CA PRO A 510 -19.36 11.28 2.80
C PRO A 510 -19.68 12.65 3.41
N LEU A 511 -20.60 12.72 4.38
CA LEU A 511 -20.93 13.95 5.10
C LEU A 511 -19.80 14.37 6.05
N ARG A 512 -19.21 13.38 6.76
CA ARG A 512 -18.03 13.55 7.62
C ARG A 512 -16.85 14.06 6.80
N ARG A 513 -16.46 13.34 5.73
CA ARG A 513 -15.35 13.74 4.84
C ARG A 513 -15.55 15.14 4.26
N ALA A 514 -16.74 15.47 3.76
CA ALA A 514 -17.01 16.81 3.21
C ALA A 514 -17.16 17.94 4.25
N GLY A 515 -16.90 17.69 5.54
CA GLY A 515 -16.97 18.71 6.60
C GLY A 515 -18.38 19.24 6.89
N PHE A 516 -19.44 18.62 6.37
CA PHE A 516 -20.81 19.05 6.59
C PHE A 516 -21.37 18.60 7.94
N VAL A 517 -20.79 17.54 8.52
CA VAL A 517 -21.06 17.10 9.89
C VAL A 517 -19.75 16.76 10.61
N GLU A 518 -19.69 17.08 11.90
CA GLU A 518 -18.59 16.73 12.80
C GLU A 518 -19.06 15.65 13.80
N HIS A 519 -18.12 14.91 14.38
CA HIS A 519 -18.43 13.96 15.46
C HIS A 519 -18.30 14.67 16.82
N VAL A 520 -19.27 14.44 17.72
CA VAL A 520 -19.38 15.09 19.03
C VAL A 520 -19.33 14.08 20.18
N GLY A 521 -18.64 12.97 19.95
CA GLY A 521 -18.44 11.88 20.89
C GLY A 521 -19.55 10.83 20.89
N ARG A 522 -19.20 9.61 21.34
CA ARG A 522 -20.11 8.47 21.53
C ARG A 522 -20.89 8.05 20.27
N GLY A 523 -20.30 8.19 19.09
CA GLY A 523 -20.92 7.84 17.80
C GLY A 523 -21.89 8.89 17.23
N ARG A 524 -22.10 10.01 17.93
CA ARG A 524 -23.06 11.05 17.51
C ARG A 524 -22.39 12.11 16.66
N TYR A 525 -23.14 12.63 15.69
CA TYR A 525 -22.71 13.66 14.77
C TYR A 525 -23.59 14.91 14.85
N ALA A 526 -22.99 16.09 14.67
CA ALA A 526 -23.62 17.41 14.69
C ALA A 526 -23.39 18.15 13.36
N TYR A 527 -24.19 19.19 13.09
CA TYR A 527 -24.16 19.93 11.82
C TYR A 527 -23.08 21.04 11.79
N ALA A 528 -22.12 20.93 10.87
CA ALA A 528 -20.87 21.72 10.89
C ALA A 528 -20.71 22.72 9.73
N LEU A 529 -21.71 22.86 8.82
CA LEU A 529 -21.61 23.77 7.67
C LEU A 529 -21.25 25.24 8.02
N PRO A 530 -21.76 25.87 9.09
CA PRO A 530 -21.40 27.24 9.43
C PRO A 530 -19.89 27.40 9.69
N ASP A 531 -19.29 26.41 10.33
CA ASP A 531 -17.88 26.44 10.71
C ASP A 531 -16.96 26.01 9.56
N LEU A 532 -17.42 25.12 8.68
CA LEU A 532 -16.79 24.88 7.37
C LEU A 532 -16.75 26.17 6.53
N VAL A 533 -17.84 26.96 6.51
CA VAL A 533 -17.89 28.24 5.79
C VAL A 533 -16.99 29.29 6.45
N ARG A 534 -16.94 29.37 7.78
CA ARG A 534 -15.97 30.23 8.48
C ARG A 534 -14.52 29.92 8.07
N GLN A 535 -14.17 28.64 8.02
CA GLN A 535 -12.84 28.16 7.63
C GLN A 535 -12.50 28.47 6.15
N GLU A 536 -13.40 28.20 5.19
CA GLU A 536 -13.18 28.54 3.76
C GLU A 536 -12.94 30.05 3.54
N PHE A 537 -13.50 30.92 4.39
CA PHE A 537 -13.27 32.37 4.33
C PHE A 537 -12.23 32.89 5.34
N ALA A 538 -11.54 32.00 6.08
CA ALA A 538 -10.55 32.32 7.13
C ALA A 538 -11.06 33.34 8.17
N ASP A 539 -12.29 33.16 8.65
CA ASP A 539 -12.99 34.01 9.64
C ASP A 539 -13.18 35.48 9.21
N ARG A 540 -13.24 35.73 7.89
CA ARG A 540 -13.38 37.08 7.30
C ARG A 540 -14.82 37.49 6.93
N LEU A 541 -15.82 36.70 7.31
CA LEU A 541 -17.24 37.05 7.19
C LEU A 541 -17.78 37.51 8.54
N ASP A 542 -18.68 38.49 8.54
CA ASP A 542 -19.51 38.76 9.73
C ASP A 542 -20.68 37.76 9.84
N ASP A 543 -21.40 37.79 10.96
CA ASP A 543 -22.52 36.86 11.22
C ASP A 543 -23.67 36.98 10.19
N GLU A 544 -23.85 38.11 9.52
CA GLU A 544 -24.90 38.31 8.51
C GLU A 544 -24.47 37.75 7.16
N GLU A 545 -23.26 38.08 6.73
CA GLU A 545 -22.65 37.52 5.52
C GLU A 545 -22.48 35.99 5.62
N LEU A 546 -22.13 35.46 6.80
CA LEU A 546 -22.08 34.03 7.08
C LEU A 546 -23.47 33.39 6.95
N ARG A 547 -24.51 34.03 7.50
CA ARG A 547 -25.91 33.55 7.37
C ARG A 547 -26.36 33.53 5.91
N GLU A 548 -25.98 34.52 5.08
CA GLU A 548 -26.26 34.51 3.65
C GLU A 548 -25.59 33.34 2.94
N VAL A 549 -24.29 33.12 3.15
CA VAL A 549 -23.51 32.05 2.50
C VAL A 549 -24.02 30.66 2.92
N VAL A 550 -24.27 30.44 4.21
CA VAL A 550 -24.82 29.17 4.72
C VAL A 550 -26.22 28.93 4.14
N THR A 551 -27.10 29.93 4.13
CA THR A 551 -28.45 29.81 3.54
C THR A 551 -28.39 29.50 2.03
N ALA A 552 -27.42 30.10 1.32
CA ALA A 552 -27.19 29.84 -0.10
C ALA A 552 -26.79 28.37 -0.35
N VAL A 553 -25.97 27.77 0.51
CA VAL A 553 -25.58 26.35 0.40
C VAL A 553 -26.70 25.41 0.87
N GLU A 554 -27.43 25.74 1.95
CA GLU A 554 -28.59 24.96 2.44
C GLU A 554 -29.64 24.69 1.34
N ALA A 555 -29.85 25.65 0.44
CA ALA A 555 -30.79 25.53 -0.68
C ALA A 555 -30.53 24.31 -1.60
N ALA A 556 -29.32 23.75 -1.64
CA ALA A 556 -29.00 22.56 -2.43
C ALA A 556 -29.45 21.23 -1.80
N PHE A 557 -29.78 21.20 -0.50
CA PHE A 557 -30.35 20.03 0.18
C PHE A 557 -31.71 20.30 0.87
N ARG A 558 -32.13 21.56 1.04
CA ARG A 558 -33.44 21.99 1.55
C ARG A 558 -34.17 22.91 0.54
N PRO A 559 -34.55 22.41 -0.66
CA PRO A 559 -35.24 23.21 -1.67
C PRO A 559 -36.69 23.54 -1.25
N GLY A 560 -36.88 24.64 -0.51
CA GLY A 560 -38.20 25.14 -0.13
C GLY A 560 -38.25 26.27 0.90
N THR A 561 -37.19 26.52 1.66
CA THR A 561 -37.19 27.51 2.77
C THR A 561 -36.93 28.96 2.35
N SER A 562 -36.46 29.20 1.12
CA SER A 562 -36.07 30.53 0.62
C SER A 562 -37.20 31.55 0.48
N GLU A 563 -38.47 31.13 0.54
CA GLU A 563 -39.63 32.05 0.51
C GLU A 563 -40.10 32.49 1.91
N GLN A 564 -39.67 31.85 3.00
CA GLN A 564 -40.12 32.21 4.36
C GLN A 564 -39.26 33.32 5.00
N ALA A 565 -37.95 33.35 4.75
CA ALA A 565 -37.06 34.37 5.31
C ALA A 565 -37.39 35.82 4.86
N ALA A 566 -38.08 35.98 3.73
CA ALA A 566 -38.54 37.28 3.22
C ALA A 566 -39.88 37.75 3.80
N GLY A 567 -40.56 36.92 4.62
CA GLY A 567 -41.94 37.17 5.07
C GLY A 567 -42.10 37.98 6.36
N GLU A 568 -41.12 37.93 7.28
CA GLU A 568 -41.28 38.48 8.63
C GLU A 568 -40.60 39.84 8.86
N ALA A 569 -39.89 40.37 7.86
CA ALA A 569 -39.20 41.67 7.93
C ALA A 569 -40.15 42.91 7.95
N THR A 570 -41.47 42.71 7.90
CA THR A 570 -42.47 43.81 7.91
C THR A 570 -43.68 43.53 8.80
N VAL A 571 -43.52 43.63 10.12
CA VAL A 571 -44.48 44.21 11.08
C VAL A 571 -43.81 44.36 12.45
N ASN A 572 -44.16 45.43 13.19
CA ASN A 572 -43.69 45.85 14.53
C ASN A 572 -42.57 46.91 14.59
N GLY A 573 -42.85 48.07 13.98
CA GLY A 573 -42.39 49.34 14.53
C GLY A 573 -43.59 50.19 14.97
N GLU A 574 -43.87 50.27 16.28
CA GLU A 574 -44.53 51.38 17.02
C GLU A 574 -44.82 50.98 18.49
N ASP A 575 -44.75 51.97 19.41
CA ASP A 575 -45.44 52.05 20.73
C ASP A 575 -45.43 50.82 21.70
N ARG A 576 -44.77 50.79 22.88
CA ARG A 576 -44.82 51.79 23.97
C ARG A 576 -43.88 51.53 25.17
N ASP A 577 -43.30 52.63 25.65
CA ASP A 577 -43.34 53.18 27.02
C ASP A 577 -43.84 52.38 28.25
N VAL A 578 -43.05 52.53 29.33
CA VAL A 578 -43.43 52.85 30.75
C VAL A 578 -43.68 51.73 31.79
N GLU A 579 -43.12 52.00 32.99
CA GLU A 579 -43.26 51.36 34.33
C GLU A 579 -42.84 49.87 34.47
N ALA A 580 -41.88 49.46 35.30
CA ALA A 580 -41.41 49.82 36.66
C ALA A 580 -42.20 49.18 37.83
N GLY A 581 -41.48 48.42 38.67
CA GLY A 581 -41.98 47.80 39.91
C GLY A 581 -40.98 46.79 40.48
N ASP A 582 -40.65 46.92 41.77
CA ASP A 582 -39.81 45.97 42.52
C ASP A 582 -40.61 44.73 42.99
N ASP A 583 -39.96 43.56 43.02
CA ASP A 583 -39.69 42.77 44.24
C ASP A 583 -38.68 41.62 43.94
#